data_AF-Q23TU3-F1
#
_entry.id   AF-Q23TU3-F1
#
_cell.length_a   1.000
_cell.length_b   1.000
_cell.length_c   1.000
_cell.angle_alpha   90.00
_cell.angle_beta   90.00
_cell.angle_gamma   90.00
#
_symmetry.space_group_name_H-M   'P 1'
#
loop_
_entity.id
_entity.type
_entity.pdbx_description
1 polymer ?
#
loop_
_entity_poly.entity_id
_entity_poly.type
_entity_poly.pdbx_seq_one_letter_code
_entity_poly.pdbx_strand_id
1 'polypeptide(L)'
;MISKAITFKQLQEFVDSNDQIDTQLELKLENQKLDDACIQTLCNKLYYLTNLTRLSLNLRDNKIGKKGSSVLGVTLKNLKNLEFLSLILQQNEINDQGISDIATGIKNCKKLSVLDLDLKANYVNQKGATALGTKIGSCPNLQSLKLNLSWNNISLKGGKDLLAGLGKNASLKKLIFDYSQKGIQQYGSDVTGIGQGLSSCINLITFQLNLPLNNISDYHAINLGLGLSQCINLEKLIIKLYQNQIKGQGMNDLVKGIAKCTQLKDLQLYMSFNSIGELGVDGLVNELSAFKFLLNLKLDFIMNGINHVSKAKLKSKIYKMQRLVSSQICC
;
A
#
# COMPACT_ATOMS: atom_id res chain seq x y z
N MET A 1 -24.10 -19.68 9.32
CA MET A 1 -22.94 -20.07 10.16
C MET A 1 -21.68 -19.57 9.49
N ILE A 2 -20.89 -18.71 10.13
CA ILE A 2 -19.55 -18.36 9.63
C ILE A 2 -18.67 -19.58 9.93
N SER A 3 -18.40 -20.43 8.94
CA SER A 3 -17.45 -21.53 9.12
C SER A 3 -16.08 -20.93 9.44
N LYS A 4 -15.46 -21.37 10.53
CA LYS A 4 -14.08 -21.01 10.88
C LYS A 4 -13.17 -21.48 9.73
N ALA A 5 -12.23 -20.65 9.30
CA ALA A 5 -11.27 -21.05 8.28
C ALA A 5 -10.48 -22.27 8.75
N ILE A 6 -10.28 -23.25 7.87
CA ILE A 6 -9.37 -24.37 8.11
C ILE A 6 -7.95 -23.84 7.90
N THR A 7 -7.06 -24.10 8.85
CA THR A 7 -5.69 -23.59 8.85
C THR A 7 -4.69 -24.74 8.80
N PHE A 8 -3.78 -24.71 7.83
CA PHE A 8 -2.63 -25.61 7.77
C PHE A 8 -1.33 -24.83 7.97
N LYS A 9 -0.36 -25.44 8.64
CA LYS A 9 0.95 -24.82 8.92
C LYS A 9 2.10 -25.53 8.23
N GLN A 10 1.87 -26.67 7.59
CA GLN A 10 2.85 -27.36 6.77
C GLN A 10 2.24 -27.70 5.40
N LEU A 11 3.06 -27.68 4.36
CA LEU A 11 2.59 -28.04 3.01
C LEU A 11 2.04 -29.47 3.00
N GLN A 12 2.73 -30.41 3.64
CA GLN A 12 2.36 -31.82 3.63
C GLN A 12 1.02 -32.07 4.35
N GLU A 13 0.78 -31.38 5.47
CA GLU A 13 -0.51 -31.43 6.17
C GLU A 13 -1.66 -31.02 5.25
N PHE A 14 -1.48 -29.92 4.50
CA PHE A 14 -2.49 -29.48 3.54
C PHE A 14 -2.66 -30.48 2.41
N VAL A 15 -1.57 -31.02 1.86
CA VAL A 15 -1.61 -31.96 0.71
C VAL A 15 -2.29 -33.27 1.09
N ASP A 16 -2.01 -33.82 2.27
CA ASP A 16 -2.52 -35.12 2.72
C ASP A 16 -3.89 -35.03 3.39
N SER A 17 -4.33 -33.83 3.80
CA SER A 17 -5.60 -33.65 4.49
C SER A 17 -6.80 -34.08 3.64
N ASN A 18 -7.75 -34.79 4.25
CA ASN A 18 -9.08 -35.06 3.67
C ASN A 18 -10.15 -34.09 4.19
N ASP A 19 -9.74 -32.98 4.82
CA ASP A 19 -10.67 -32.02 5.39
C ASP A 19 -11.53 -31.39 4.29
N GLN A 20 -12.83 -31.29 4.56
CA GLN A 20 -13.77 -30.64 3.66
C GLN A 20 -13.60 -29.12 3.74
N ILE A 21 -12.76 -28.58 2.87
CA ILE A 21 -12.55 -27.14 2.72
C ILE A 21 -13.67 -26.55 1.86
N ASP A 22 -14.66 -25.93 2.51
CA ASP A 22 -15.83 -25.36 1.84
C ASP A 22 -15.50 -23.97 1.24
N THR A 23 -15.50 -22.92 2.08
CA THR A 23 -15.41 -21.52 1.60
C THR A 23 -14.19 -20.74 2.09
N GLN A 24 -13.49 -21.21 3.12
CA GLN A 24 -12.40 -20.47 3.76
C GLN A 24 -11.18 -21.33 4.05
N LEU A 25 -10.01 -20.88 3.59
CA LEU A 25 -8.73 -21.55 3.76
C LEU A 25 -7.64 -20.58 4.19
N GLU A 26 -6.86 -20.98 5.19
CA GLU A 26 -5.64 -20.30 5.61
C GLU A 26 -4.44 -21.26 5.55
N LEU A 27 -3.38 -20.84 4.86
CA LEU A 27 -2.14 -21.59 4.73
C LEU A 27 -0.99 -20.73 5.26
N LYS A 28 -0.37 -21.17 6.38
CA LYS A 28 0.77 -20.51 7.02
C LYS A 28 2.05 -21.26 6.71
N LEU A 29 2.58 -21.02 5.52
CA LEU A 29 3.68 -21.77 4.92
C LEU A 29 4.96 -20.93 4.86
N GLU A 30 5.13 -20.00 5.81
CA GLU A 30 6.34 -19.18 5.90
C GLU A 30 7.59 -19.99 6.28
N ASN A 31 8.74 -19.63 5.70
CA ASN A 31 10.06 -20.18 6.03
C ASN A 31 10.14 -21.72 6.00
N GLN A 32 9.66 -22.32 4.91
CA GLN A 32 9.65 -23.77 4.71
C GLN A 32 10.57 -24.23 3.57
N LYS A 33 11.37 -23.30 3.01
CA LYS A 33 12.23 -23.55 1.84
C LYS A 33 11.45 -24.07 0.62
N LEU A 34 10.18 -23.68 0.49
CA LEU A 34 9.33 -24.09 -0.62
C LEU A 34 9.86 -23.48 -1.92
N ASP A 35 10.12 -24.31 -2.91
CA ASP A 35 10.52 -23.87 -4.25
C ASP A 35 9.33 -23.91 -5.23
N ASP A 36 9.60 -23.65 -6.50
CA ASP A 36 8.60 -23.70 -7.56
C ASP A 36 7.86 -25.06 -7.66
N ALA A 37 8.53 -26.19 -7.35
CA ALA A 37 7.91 -27.51 -7.39
C ALA A 37 7.00 -27.74 -6.17
N CYS A 38 7.39 -27.24 -5.00
CA CYS A 38 6.50 -27.19 -3.83
C CYS A 38 5.24 -26.36 -4.12
N ILE A 39 5.38 -25.21 -4.78
CA ILE A 39 4.22 -24.38 -5.18
C ILE A 39 3.35 -25.08 -6.21
N GLN A 40 3.95 -25.83 -7.15
CA GLN A 40 3.17 -26.68 -8.05
C GLN A 40 2.34 -27.71 -7.28
N THR A 41 2.92 -28.38 -6.29
CA THR A 41 2.23 -29.37 -5.45
C THR A 41 1.08 -28.72 -4.66
N LEU A 42 1.34 -27.57 -4.03
CA LEU A 42 0.32 -26.76 -3.37
C LEU A 42 -0.84 -26.42 -4.32
N CYS A 43 -0.50 -25.91 -5.50
CA CYS A 43 -1.46 -25.45 -6.48
C CYS A 43 -2.30 -26.58 -7.08
N ASN A 44 -1.73 -27.78 -7.27
CA ASN A 44 -2.48 -28.94 -7.75
C ASN A 44 -3.70 -29.24 -6.87
N LYS A 45 -3.57 -29.12 -5.55
CA LYS A 45 -4.69 -29.31 -4.64
C LYS A 45 -5.60 -28.08 -4.59
N LEU A 46 -5.01 -26.88 -4.44
CA LEU A 46 -5.76 -25.63 -4.35
C LEU A 46 -6.64 -25.35 -5.59
N TYR A 47 -6.21 -25.80 -6.76
CA TYR A 47 -6.91 -25.62 -8.04
C TYR A 47 -8.36 -26.12 -8.04
N TYR A 48 -8.65 -27.17 -7.26
CA TYR A 48 -9.98 -27.77 -7.18
C TYR A 48 -10.89 -27.14 -6.12
N LEU A 49 -10.36 -26.24 -5.28
CA LEU A 49 -11.12 -25.58 -4.21
C LEU A 49 -11.88 -24.34 -4.74
N THR A 50 -12.68 -24.53 -5.77
CA THR A 50 -13.34 -23.44 -6.53
C THR A 50 -14.46 -22.72 -5.77
N ASN A 51 -14.93 -23.30 -4.66
CA ASN A 51 -15.93 -22.70 -3.76
C ASN A 51 -15.33 -21.69 -2.76
N LEU A 52 -13.99 -21.55 -2.72
CA LEU A 52 -13.34 -20.60 -1.83
C LEU A 52 -13.84 -19.16 -2.07
N THR A 53 -14.35 -18.55 -1.02
CA THR A 53 -14.67 -17.11 -0.95
C THR A 53 -13.57 -16.34 -0.22
N ARG A 54 -12.80 -17.00 0.66
CA ARG A 54 -11.66 -16.40 1.36
C ARG A 54 -10.44 -17.31 1.31
N LEU A 55 -9.33 -16.76 0.82
CA LEU A 55 -8.03 -17.42 0.83
C LEU A 55 -7.00 -16.51 1.51
N SER A 56 -6.30 -17.05 2.51
CA SER A 56 -5.11 -16.45 3.08
C SER A 56 -3.93 -17.38 2.87
N LEU A 57 -2.95 -16.95 2.09
CA LEU A 57 -1.77 -17.72 1.73
C LEU A 57 -0.52 -16.95 2.14
N ASN A 58 0.12 -17.41 3.21
CA ASN A 58 1.41 -16.90 3.65
C ASN A 58 2.52 -17.82 3.15
N LEU A 59 3.31 -17.30 2.22
CA LEU A 59 4.44 -17.97 1.58
C LEU A 59 5.73 -17.17 1.77
N ARG A 60 5.78 -16.33 2.81
CA ARG A 60 6.95 -15.52 3.12
C ARG A 60 8.21 -16.37 3.31
N ASP A 61 9.36 -15.85 2.89
CA ASP A 61 10.68 -16.43 3.14
C ASP A 61 10.83 -17.85 2.57
N ASN A 62 10.58 -17.97 1.27
CA ASN A 62 10.67 -19.20 0.50
C ASN A 62 11.48 -18.94 -0.79
N LYS A 63 11.54 -19.92 -1.70
CA LYS A 63 12.31 -19.85 -2.95
C LYS A 63 11.39 -19.84 -4.18
N ILE A 64 10.30 -19.08 -4.10
CA ILE A 64 9.31 -19.00 -5.18
C ILE A 64 9.83 -18.09 -6.27
N GLY A 65 10.15 -18.69 -7.41
CA GLY A 65 10.62 -18.00 -8.60
C GLY A 65 9.51 -17.79 -9.62
N LYS A 66 9.93 -17.70 -10.88
CA LYS A 66 9.04 -17.47 -12.02
C LYS A 66 8.02 -18.59 -12.21
N LYS A 67 8.42 -19.87 -12.11
CA LYS A 67 7.51 -20.98 -12.45
C LYS A 67 6.43 -21.14 -11.39
N GLY A 68 6.79 -21.07 -10.11
CA GLY A 68 5.86 -21.13 -8.98
C GLY A 68 4.86 -19.97 -9.04
N SER A 69 5.35 -18.76 -9.32
CA SER A 69 4.47 -17.58 -9.53
C SER A 69 3.48 -17.78 -10.68
N SER A 70 3.92 -18.36 -11.79
CA SER A 70 3.07 -18.60 -12.97
C SER A 70 1.95 -19.60 -12.65
N VAL A 71 2.30 -20.71 -12.00
CA VAL A 71 1.35 -21.74 -11.57
C VAL A 71 0.36 -21.19 -10.53
N LEU A 72 0.83 -20.34 -9.62
CA LEU A 72 -0.04 -19.65 -8.67
C LEU A 72 -1.02 -18.72 -9.40
N GLY A 73 -0.56 -17.98 -10.42
CA GLY A 73 -1.43 -17.15 -11.26
C GLY A 73 -2.51 -17.95 -11.99
N VAL A 74 -2.16 -19.12 -12.55
CA VAL A 74 -3.12 -20.06 -13.17
C VAL A 74 -4.14 -20.56 -12.15
N THR A 75 -3.69 -20.91 -10.95
CA THR A 75 -4.56 -21.40 -9.87
C THR A 75 -5.54 -20.33 -9.41
N LEU A 76 -5.06 -19.11 -9.14
CA LEU A 76 -5.89 -17.97 -8.75
C LEU A 76 -6.95 -17.65 -9.82
N LYS A 77 -6.62 -17.78 -11.11
CA LYS A 77 -7.59 -17.59 -12.20
C LYS A 77 -8.82 -18.48 -12.04
N ASN A 78 -8.70 -19.67 -11.45
CA ASN A 78 -9.80 -20.62 -11.29
C ASN A 78 -10.66 -20.39 -10.05
N LEU A 79 -10.17 -19.64 -9.06
CA LEU A 79 -10.89 -19.36 -7.81
C LEU A 79 -11.89 -18.21 -8.00
N LYS A 80 -12.90 -18.44 -8.85
CA LYS A 80 -13.86 -17.41 -9.30
C LYS A 80 -14.73 -16.83 -8.20
N ASN A 81 -14.91 -17.57 -7.11
CA ASN A 81 -15.74 -17.17 -5.98
C ASN A 81 -14.99 -16.33 -4.94
N LEU A 82 -13.68 -16.09 -5.10
CA LEU A 82 -12.92 -15.32 -4.13
C LEU A 82 -13.44 -13.90 -3.99
N GLU A 83 -13.79 -13.54 -2.75
CA GLU A 83 -14.17 -12.21 -2.30
C GLU A 83 -13.05 -11.55 -1.49
N PHE A 84 -12.24 -12.35 -0.79
CA PHE A 84 -11.06 -11.94 -0.03
C PHE A 84 -9.84 -12.77 -0.42
N LEU A 85 -8.74 -12.09 -0.73
CA LEU A 85 -7.43 -12.71 -0.94
C LEU A 85 -6.38 -11.99 -0.12
N SER A 86 -5.69 -12.71 0.75
CA SER A 86 -4.44 -12.29 1.37
C SER A 86 -3.32 -13.16 0.83
N LEU A 87 -2.33 -12.55 0.17
CA LEU A 87 -1.22 -13.23 -0.47
C LEU A 87 0.10 -12.59 -0.01
N ILE A 88 0.77 -13.25 0.92
CA ILE A 88 2.03 -12.78 1.52
C ILE A 88 3.18 -13.55 0.85
N LEU A 89 3.91 -12.86 -0.03
CA LEU A 89 4.99 -13.40 -0.84
C LEU A 89 6.34 -12.74 -0.52
N GLN A 90 6.44 -12.10 0.64
CA GLN A 90 7.66 -11.40 1.07
C GLN A 90 8.90 -12.32 1.01
N GLN A 91 10.07 -11.81 0.62
CA GLN A 91 11.32 -12.57 0.58
C GLN A 91 11.21 -13.85 -0.26
N ASN A 92 11.00 -13.67 -1.55
CA ASN A 92 10.99 -14.72 -2.57
C ASN A 92 11.75 -14.23 -3.81
N GLU A 93 11.74 -15.02 -4.89
CA GLU A 93 12.44 -14.75 -6.14
C GLU A 93 11.48 -14.30 -7.27
N ILE A 94 10.39 -13.61 -6.90
CA ILE A 94 9.35 -13.20 -7.85
C ILE A 94 9.83 -12.00 -8.67
N ASN A 95 9.92 -12.18 -9.98
CA ASN A 95 10.31 -11.14 -10.93
C ASN A 95 9.11 -10.53 -11.67
N ASP A 96 9.37 -9.61 -12.60
CA ASP A 96 8.36 -8.92 -13.42
C ASP A 96 7.35 -9.87 -14.10
N GLN A 97 7.81 -10.99 -14.66
CA GLN A 97 6.92 -11.95 -15.30
C GLN A 97 6.08 -12.70 -14.26
N GLY A 98 6.71 -13.15 -13.16
CA GLY A 98 6.02 -13.84 -12.08
C GLY A 98 4.88 -13.00 -11.50
N ILE A 99 5.13 -11.73 -11.19
CA ILE A 99 4.06 -10.85 -10.68
C ILE A 99 2.99 -10.53 -11.74
N SER A 100 3.37 -10.40 -13.02
CA SER A 100 2.41 -10.22 -14.11
C SER A 100 1.45 -11.42 -14.24
N ASP A 101 1.95 -12.64 -14.08
CA ASP A 101 1.14 -13.87 -14.13
C ASP A 101 0.18 -13.94 -12.92
N ILE A 102 0.69 -13.67 -11.71
CA ILE A 102 -0.12 -13.59 -10.48
C ILE A 102 -1.22 -12.52 -10.64
N ALA A 103 -0.87 -11.30 -11.07
CA ALA A 103 -1.83 -10.21 -11.25
C ALA A 103 -2.88 -10.54 -12.33
N THR A 104 -2.50 -11.31 -13.36
CA THR A 104 -3.43 -11.82 -14.38
C THR A 104 -4.41 -12.84 -13.78
N GLY A 105 -3.95 -13.72 -12.89
CA GLY A 105 -4.80 -14.60 -12.11
C GLY A 105 -5.81 -13.83 -11.25
N ILE A 106 -5.31 -12.86 -10.47
CA ILE A 106 -6.13 -12.02 -9.59
C ILE A 106 -7.21 -11.25 -10.38
N LYS A 107 -6.87 -10.66 -11.54
CA LYS A 107 -7.83 -9.96 -12.42
C LYS A 107 -9.05 -10.82 -12.82
N ASN A 108 -8.90 -12.15 -12.78
CA ASN A 108 -9.94 -13.10 -13.14
C ASN A 108 -10.85 -13.50 -11.96
N CYS A 109 -10.52 -13.11 -10.73
CA CYS A 109 -11.35 -13.26 -9.54
C CYS A 109 -12.39 -12.13 -9.50
N LYS A 110 -13.49 -12.27 -10.26
CA LYS A 110 -14.44 -11.17 -10.49
C LYS A 110 -15.20 -10.73 -9.24
N LYS A 111 -15.35 -11.59 -8.22
CA LYS A 111 -15.99 -11.25 -6.94
C LYS A 111 -15.03 -10.61 -5.93
N LEU A 112 -13.73 -10.50 -6.25
CA LEU A 112 -12.72 -10.06 -5.30
C LEU A 112 -12.95 -8.61 -4.91
N SER A 113 -13.24 -8.38 -3.62
CA SER A 113 -13.51 -7.06 -3.04
C SER A 113 -12.38 -6.58 -2.14
N VAL A 114 -11.61 -7.50 -1.57
CA VAL A 114 -10.48 -7.18 -0.68
C VAL A 114 -9.24 -7.96 -1.10
N LEU A 115 -8.15 -7.24 -1.35
CA LEU A 115 -6.84 -7.79 -1.67
C LEU A 115 -5.78 -7.25 -0.70
N ASP A 116 -5.09 -8.13 0.00
CA ASP A 116 -3.82 -7.86 0.69
C ASP A 116 -2.70 -8.58 -0.08
N LEU A 117 -1.79 -7.82 -0.68
CA LEU A 117 -0.71 -8.34 -1.51
C LEU A 117 0.62 -7.79 -0.99
N ASP A 118 1.40 -8.66 -0.35
CA ASP A 118 2.73 -8.31 0.14
C ASP A 118 3.81 -8.96 -0.72
N LEU A 119 4.53 -8.13 -1.47
CA LEU A 119 5.63 -8.50 -2.36
C LEU A 119 6.96 -7.94 -1.86
N LYS A 120 7.07 -7.58 -0.58
CA LYS A 120 8.29 -6.99 -0.05
C LYS A 120 9.51 -7.88 -0.32
N ALA A 121 10.64 -7.28 -0.70
CA ALA A 121 11.89 -8.01 -0.93
C ALA A 121 11.74 -9.11 -2.01
N ASN A 122 11.35 -8.69 -3.21
CA ASN A 122 11.32 -9.51 -4.42
C ASN A 122 12.08 -8.77 -5.54
N TYR A 123 11.95 -9.23 -6.78
CA TYR A 123 12.64 -8.68 -7.95
C TYR A 123 11.66 -7.99 -8.91
N VAL A 124 10.63 -7.32 -8.38
CA VAL A 124 9.69 -6.52 -9.18
C VAL A 124 10.37 -5.22 -9.60
N ASN A 125 10.40 -4.96 -10.90
CA ASN A 125 10.92 -3.72 -11.48
C ASN A 125 9.79 -2.94 -12.16
N GLN A 126 10.17 -2.04 -13.07
CA GLN A 126 9.24 -1.22 -13.85
C GLN A 126 8.15 -2.05 -14.55
N LYS A 127 8.51 -3.11 -15.29
CA LYS A 127 7.53 -3.86 -16.11
C LYS A 127 6.50 -4.58 -15.23
N GLY A 128 6.96 -5.17 -14.13
CA GLY A 128 6.09 -5.84 -13.16
C GLY A 128 5.17 -4.85 -12.45
N ALA A 129 5.67 -3.68 -12.04
CA ALA A 129 4.85 -2.62 -11.45
C ALA A 129 3.77 -2.11 -12.41
N THR A 130 4.11 -1.82 -13.67
CA THR A 130 3.15 -1.42 -14.71
C THR A 130 2.09 -2.50 -14.94
N ALA A 131 2.50 -3.77 -15.05
CA ALA A 131 1.59 -4.89 -15.24
C ALA A 131 0.65 -5.05 -14.04
N LEU A 132 1.18 -5.00 -12.82
CA LEU A 132 0.42 -5.09 -11.58
C LEU A 132 -0.65 -4.01 -11.51
N GLY A 133 -0.28 -2.74 -11.69
CA GLY A 133 -1.23 -1.62 -11.68
C GLY A 133 -2.32 -1.75 -12.73
N THR A 134 -1.95 -2.13 -13.96
CA THR A 134 -2.91 -2.30 -15.06
C THR A 134 -3.90 -3.44 -14.79
N LYS A 135 -3.42 -4.60 -14.31
CA LYS A 135 -4.26 -5.78 -14.11
C LYS A 135 -5.16 -5.64 -12.89
N ILE A 136 -4.62 -5.18 -11.75
CA ILE A 136 -5.39 -4.93 -10.53
C ILE A 136 -6.35 -3.74 -10.71
N GLY A 137 -5.93 -2.72 -11.45
CA GLY A 137 -6.78 -1.61 -11.88
C GLY A 137 -8.01 -2.04 -12.68
N SER A 138 -7.98 -3.22 -13.30
CA SER A 138 -9.08 -3.80 -14.06
C SER A 138 -10.01 -4.73 -13.25
N CYS A 139 -9.80 -4.89 -11.94
CA CYS A 139 -10.66 -5.72 -11.08
C CYS A 139 -11.99 -5.00 -10.80
N PRO A 140 -13.14 -5.50 -11.28
CA PRO A 140 -14.37 -4.71 -11.33
C PRO A 140 -15.02 -4.43 -9.97
N ASN A 141 -14.74 -5.26 -8.96
CA ASN A 141 -15.37 -5.19 -7.64
C ASN A 141 -14.37 -4.92 -6.50
N LEU A 142 -13.10 -4.61 -6.83
CA LEU A 142 -12.05 -4.44 -5.81
C LEU A 142 -12.24 -3.11 -5.08
N GLN A 143 -12.64 -3.18 -3.81
CA GLN A 143 -12.93 -2.01 -2.97
C GLN A 143 -11.75 -1.62 -2.06
N SER A 144 -10.97 -2.61 -1.61
CA SER A 144 -9.85 -2.41 -0.69
C SER A 144 -8.61 -3.14 -1.18
N LEU A 145 -7.52 -2.38 -1.34
CA LEU A 145 -6.20 -2.90 -1.67
C LEU A 145 -5.20 -2.50 -0.58
N LYS A 146 -4.50 -3.48 -0.03
CA LYS A 146 -3.23 -3.29 0.67
C LYS A 146 -2.12 -3.87 -0.20
N LEU A 147 -1.14 -3.04 -0.53
CA LEU A 147 -0.06 -3.38 -1.45
C LEU A 147 1.28 -2.98 -0.85
N ASN A 148 2.15 -3.95 -0.63
CA ASN A 148 3.52 -3.71 -0.19
C ASN A 148 4.51 -4.11 -1.28
N LEU A 149 5.23 -3.11 -1.81
CA LEU A 149 6.27 -3.27 -2.82
C LEU A 149 7.65 -2.86 -2.30
N SER A 150 7.81 -2.74 -0.99
CA SER A 150 9.08 -2.37 -0.37
C SER A 150 10.22 -3.32 -0.77
N TRP A 151 11.43 -2.80 -0.88
CA TRP A 151 12.64 -3.55 -1.24
C TRP A 151 12.52 -4.31 -2.57
N ASN A 152 11.82 -3.71 -3.53
CA ASN A 152 11.87 -4.03 -4.95
C ASN A 152 12.61 -2.91 -5.69
N ASN A 153 12.75 -2.99 -7.01
CA ASN A 153 13.50 -2.02 -7.81
C ASN A 153 12.59 -1.29 -8.83
N ILE A 154 11.62 -0.56 -8.29
CA ILE A 154 10.59 0.13 -9.07
C ILE A 154 11.10 1.49 -9.54
N SER A 155 11.26 1.70 -10.85
CA SER A 155 11.67 3.00 -11.40
C SER A 155 10.57 4.07 -11.26
N LEU A 156 10.92 5.33 -11.55
CA LEU A 156 9.95 6.45 -11.68
C LEU A 156 8.73 6.06 -12.51
N LYS A 157 8.98 5.55 -13.73
CA LYS A 157 7.93 5.14 -14.64
C LYS A 157 7.11 3.98 -14.07
N GLY A 158 7.75 3.04 -13.38
CA GLY A 158 7.06 1.92 -12.73
C GLY A 158 6.08 2.39 -11.65
N GLY A 159 6.49 3.32 -10.77
CA GLY A 159 5.62 3.88 -9.73
C GLY A 159 4.46 4.69 -10.31
N LYS A 160 4.72 5.46 -11.36
CA LYS A 160 3.70 6.22 -12.10
C LYS A 160 2.66 5.32 -12.73
N ASP A 161 3.11 4.35 -13.53
CA ASP A 161 2.24 3.44 -14.27
C ASP A 161 1.44 2.55 -13.32
N LEU A 162 2.04 2.13 -12.19
CA LEU A 162 1.36 1.37 -11.14
C LEU A 162 0.14 2.13 -10.62
N LEU A 163 0.33 3.35 -10.12
CA LEU A 163 -0.76 4.12 -9.51
C LEU A 163 -1.74 4.69 -10.54
N ALA A 164 -1.26 5.08 -11.73
CA ALA A 164 -2.15 5.43 -12.83
C ALA A 164 -3.04 4.25 -13.25
N GLY A 165 -2.48 3.03 -13.26
CA GLY A 165 -3.23 1.80 -13.48
C GLY A 165 -4.28 1.55 -12.40
N LEU A 166 -3.90 1.65 -11.12
CA LEU A 166 -4.83 1.51 -10.00
C LEU A 166 -5.94 2.59 -10.01
N GLY A 167 -5.61 3.82 -10.42
CA GLY A 167 -6.57 4.92 -10.54
C GLY A 167 -7.69 4.68 -11.54
N LYS A 168 -7.50 3.79 -12.51
CA LYS A 168 -8.57 3.35 -13.43
C LYS A 168 -9.63 2.48 -12.76
N ASN A 169 -9.37 1.97 -11.55
CA ASN A 169 -10.34 1.17 -10.83
C ASN A 169 -11.44 2.06 -10.23
N ALA A 170 -12.64 2.00 -10.81
CA ALA A 170 -13.79 2.78 -10.34
C ALA A 170 -14.33 2.32 -8.97
N SER A 171 -14.13 1.03 -8.62
CA SER A 171 -14.60 0.45 -7.36
C SER A 171 -13.66 0.66 -6.17
N LEU A 172 -12.38 0.95 -6.42
CA LEU A 172 -11.36 1.04 -5.37
C LEU A 172 -11.57 2.29 -4.52
N LYS A 173 -11.94 2.09 -3.25
CA LYS A 173 -12.17 3.16 -2.26
C LYS A 173 -11.09 3.24 -1.20
N LYS A 174 -10.39 2.13 -0.94
CA LYS A 174 -9.32 2.06 0.07
C LYS A 174 -8.03 1.56 -0.54
N LEU A 175 -6.96 2.35 -0.40
CA LEU A 175 -5.60 1.96 -0.76
C LEU A 175 -4.67 2.15 0.44
N ILE A 176 -3.97 1.07 0.81
CA ILE A 176 -2.79 1.13 1.68
C ILE A 176 -1.60 0.76 0.81
N PHE A 177 -0.67 1.68 0.64
CA PHE A 177 0.49 1.50 -0.22
C PHE A 177 1.78 1.66 0.59
N ASP A 178 2.54 0.57 0.66
CA ASP A 178 3.84 0.49 1.33
C ASP A 178 4.96 0.39 0.29
N TYR A 179 5.89 1.33 0.33
CA TYR A 179 7.08 1.30 -0.52
C TYR A 179 8.28 1.92 0.20
N SER A 180 9.35 1.15 0.37
CA SER A 180 10.65 1.63 0.82
C SER A 180 11.76 1.05 -0.05
N GLN A 181 12.82 1.80 -0.34
CA GLN A 181 13.98 1.30 -1.07
C GLN A 181 14.82 0.31 -0.26
N LYS A 182 15.53 -0.59 -0.96
CA LYS A 182 16.53 -1.47 -0.35
C LYS A 182 17.85 -0.68 -0.21
N GLY A 183 18.09 -0.12 0.97
CA GLY A 183 19.30 0.65 1.27
C GLY A 183 19.26 2.12 0.83
N ILE A 184 20.21 2.92 1.33
CA ILE A 184 20.21 4.39 1.23
C ILE A 184 20.79 4.92 -0.11
N GLN A 185 21.38 4.06 -0.96
CA GLN A 185 22.24 4.50 -2.07
C GLN A 185 21.90 4.00 -3.48
N GLN A 186 20.73 3.36 -3.72
CA GLN A 186 20.39 2.98 -5.09
C GLN A 186 19.76 4.15 -5.86
N TYR A 187 20.58 4.82 -6.68
CA TYR A 187 20.16 5.65 -7.81
C TYR A 187 19.19 4.84 -8.68
N GLY A 188 17.88 5.08 -8.60
CA GLY A 188 16.95 4.38 -9.51
C GLY A 188 15.46 4.47 -9.21
N SER A 189 15.02 4.69 -7.97
CA SER A 189 13.58 4.80 -7.69
C SER A 189 13.18 6.18 -7.21
N ASP A 190 12.83 7.02 -8.17
CA ASP A 190 12.29 8.34 -7.92
C ASP A 190 10.81 8.23 -7.49
N VAL A 191 10.53 8.62 -6.24
CA VAL A 191 9.18 8.70 -5.66
C VAL A 191 8.28 9.70 -6.41
N THR A 192 8.85 10.58 -7.25
CA THR A 192 8.10 11.46 -8.15
C THR A 192 7.10 10.70 -9.01
N GLY A 193 7.44 9.49 -9.45
CA GLY A 193 6.52 8.63 -10.19
C GLY A 193 5.25 8.29 -9.39
N ILE A 194 5.40 8.00 -8.10
CA ILE A 194 4.29 7.75 -7.18
C ILE A 194 3.41 9.01 -7.09
N GLY A 195 4.00 10.19 -6.86
CA GLY A 195 3.26 11.46 -6.83
C GLY A 195 2.47 11.74 -8.12
N GLN A 196 3.10 11.54 -9.28
CA GLN A 196 2.43 11.72 -10.59
C GLN A 196 1.28 10.73 -10.79
N GLY A 197 1.47 9.45 -10.45
CA GLY A 197 0.44 8.43 -10.62
C GLY A 197 -0.76 8.60 -9.67
N LEU A 198 -0.54 9.17 -8.46
CA LEU A 198 -1.61 9.47 -7.51
C LEU A 198 -2.69 10.40 -8.06
N SER A 199 -2.35 11.27 -9.02
CA SER A 199 -3.32 12.15 -9.68
C SER A 199 -4.49 11.40 -10.33
N SER A 200 -4.32 10.11 -10.64
CA SER A 200 -5.37 9.26 -11.21
C SER A 200 -6.25 8.57 -10.15
N CYS A 201 -5.86 8.57 -8.87
CA CYS A 201 -6.54 7.85 -7.80
C CYS A 201 -7.72 8.64 -7.19
N ILE A 202 -8.52 9.29 -8.03
CA ILE A 202 -9.57 10.25 -7.64
C ILE A 202 -10.77 9.64 -6.90
N ASN A 203 -10.92 8.32 -6.97
CA ASN A 203 -12.04 7.57 -6.39
C ASN A 203 -11.79 7.14 -4.93
N LEU A 204 -10.58 7.34 -4.40
CA LEU A 204 -10.21 6.93 -3.06
C LEU A 204 -10.93 7.75 -2.00
N ILE A 205 -11.38 7.05 -0.96
CA ILE A 205 -11.97 7.61 0.27
C ILE A 205 -11.00 7.45 1.44
N THR A 206 -10.28 6.33 1.49
CA THR A 206 -9.22 6.07 2.46
C THR A 206 -7.92 5.82 1.74
N PHE A 207 -6.91 6.61 2.06
CA PHE A 207 -5.57 6.41 1.53
C PHE A 207 -4.53 6.41 2.65
N GLN A 208 -3.69 5.39 2.66
CA GLN A 208 -2.50 5.32 3.50
C GLN A 208 -1.28 5.14 2.61
N LEU A 209 -0.35 6.10 2.69
CA LEU A 209 0.90 6.09 1.96
C LEU A 209 2.07 5.97 2.94
N ASN A 210 2.82 4.87 2.86
CA ASN A 210 3.97 4.64 3.71
C ASN A 210 5.23 4.59 2.84
N LEU A 211 6.05 5.65 2.95
CA LEU A 211 7.29 5.82 2.21
C LEU A 211 8.49 6.14 3.13
N PRO A 212 8.74 5.35 4.19
CA PRO A 212 9.89 5.60 5.05
C PRO A 212 11.20 5.28 4.34
N LEU A 213 12.28 5.98 4.73
CA LEU A 213 13.66 5.65 4.29
C LEU A 213 13.82 5.63 2.76
N ASN A 214 13.29 6.65 2.07
CA ASN A 214 13.31 6.76 0.61
C ASN A 214 14.08 7.97 0.09
N ASN A 215 14.84 8.66 0.94
CA ASN A 215 15.54 9.91 0.60
C ASN A 215 14.60 10.96 -0.04
N ILE A 216 13.34 11.01 0.40
CA ILE A 216 12.36 11.98 -0.13
C ILE A 216 12.81 13.38 0.26
N SER A 217 13.17 14.17 -0.74
CA SER A 217 13.50 15.60 -0.63
C SER A 217 12.26 16.48 -0.90
N ASP A 218 12.43 17.80 -0.81
CA ASP A 218 11.38 18.78 -1.13
C ASP A 218 10.81 18.61 -2.54
N TYR A 219 11.66 18.30 -3.52
CA TYR A 219 11.24 18.03 -4.90
C TYR A 219 10.26 16.85 -5.01
N HIS A 220 10.47 15.82 -4.20
CA HIS A 220 9.58 14.67 -4.17
C HIS A 220 8.29 15.00 -3.41
N ALA A 221 8.39 15.74 -2.31
CA ALA A 221 7.25 16.15 -1.49
C ALA A 221 6.25 17.03 -2.25
N ILE A 222 6.72 17.98 -3.08
CA ILE A 222 5.84 18.78 -3.94
C ILE A 222 5.09 17.90 -4.95
N ASN A 223 5.74 16.89 -5.54
CA ASN A 223 5.09 15.97 -6.47
C ASN A 223 4.04 15.08 -5.78
N LEU A 224 4.29 14.65 -4.54
CA LEU A 224 3.27 13.97 -3.72
C LEU A 224 2.08 14.90 -3.44
N GLY A 225 2.34 16.16 -3.07
CA GLY A 225 1.30 17.18 -2.88
C GLY A 225 0.46 17.41 -4.13
N LEU A 226 1.10 17.56 -5.29
CA LEU A 226 0.41 17.72 -6.58
C LEU A 226 -0.48 16.51 -6.90
N GLY A 227 -0.02 15.29 -6.68
CA GLY A 227 -0.83 14.08 -6.85
C GLY A 227 -2.03 14.04 -5.91
N LEU A 228 -1.80 14.25 -4.61
CA LEU A 228 -2.84 14.26 -3.58
C LEU A 228 -3.89 15.35 -3.81
N SER A 229 -3.52 16.46 -4.45
CA SER A 229 -4.45 17.55 -4.75
C SER A 229 -5.65 17.14 -5.62
N GLN A 230 -5.53 16.03 -6.35
CA GLN A 230 -6.58 15.47 -7.21
C GLN A 230 -7.49 14.48 -6.46
N CYS A 231 -7.06 13.97 -5.31
CA CYS A 231 -7.80 12.99 -4.51
C CYS A 231 -8.85 13.67 -3.60
N ILE A 232 -9.68 14.54 -4.17
CA ILE A 232 -10.57 15.47 -3.44
C ILE A 232 -11.64 14.78 -2.57
N ASN A 233 -11.93 13.50 -2.86
CA ASN A 233 -12.93 12.69 -2.14
C ASN A 233 -12.39 12.00 -0.89
N LEU A 234 -11.10 12.18 -0.56
CA LEU A 234 -10.51 11.55 0.62
C LEU A 234 -11.19 12.03 1.90
N GLU A 235 -11.65 11.06 2.70
CA GLU A 235 -12.14 11.27 4.05
C GLU A 235 -11.08 10.86 5.10
N LYS A 236 -10.19 9.95 4.75
CA LYS A 236 -9.09 9.51 5.61
C LYS A 236 -7.78 9.47 4.85
N LEU A 237 -6.79 10.20 5.35
CA LEU A 237 -5.44 10.24 4.80
C LEU A 237 -4.41 9.98 5.90
N ILE A 238 -3.61 8.95 5.70
CA ILE A 238 -2.45 8.63 6.53
C ILE A 238 -1.21 8.71 5.65
N ILE A 239 -0.26 9.57 6.01
CA ILE A 239 1.02 9.69 5.31
C ILE A 239 2.14 9.40 6.30
N LYS A 240 3.01 8.45 5.97
CA LYS A 240 4.21 8.12 6.74
C LYS A 240 5.45 8.36 5.88
N LEU A 241 6.14 9.47 6.10
CA LEU A 241 7.40 9.84 5.45
C LEU A 241 8.53 10.02 6.49
N TYR A 242 8.50 9.28 7.60
CA TYR A 242 9.56 9.35 8.60
C TYR A 242 10.91 8.88 8.02
N GLN A 243 12.01 9.42 8.57
CA GLN A 243 13.38 9.15 8.10
C GLN A 243 13.56 9.46 6.60
N ASN A 244 13.31 10.70 6.21
CA ASN A 244 13.55 11.22 4.86
C ASN A 244 14.30 12.56 4.94
N GLN A 245 14.38 13.31 3.83
CA GLN A 245 15.13 14.56 3.71
C GLN A 245 14.21 15.75 3.40
N ILE A 246 12.97 15.70 3.89
CA ILE A 246 11.97 16.75 3.67
C ILE A 246 12.31 17.94 4.56
N LYS A 247 12.40 19.13 3.96
CA LYS A 247 12.60 20.40 4.65
C LYS A 247 11.31 21.20 4.69
N GLY A 248 11.37 22.40 5.25
CA GLY A 248 10.20 23.25 5.44
C GLY A 248 9.43 23.56 4.17
N GLN A 249 10.11 23.80 3.06
CA GLN A 249 9.47 24.08 1.77
C GLN A 249 8.73 22.84 1.25
N GLY A 250 9.36 21.67 1.26
CA GLY A 250 8.72 20.42 0.83
C GLY A 250 7.50 20.05 1.67
N MET A 251 7.57 20.26 2.99
CA MET A 251 6.42 20.08 3.87
C MET A 251 5.29 21.05 3.52
N ASN A 252 5.60 22.33 3.30
CA ASN A 252 4.63 23.36 2.90
C ASN A 252 3.92 22.98 1.58
N ASP A 253 4.67 22.58 0.57
CA ASP A 253 4.12 22.19 -0.72
C ASP A 253 3.26 20.92 -0.64
N LEU A 254 3.68 19.95 0.18
CA LEU A 254 2.89 18.75 0.45
C LEU A 254 1.55 19.10 1.10
N VAL A 255 1.54 19.94 2.16
CA VAL A 255 0.30 20.29 2.86
C VAL A 255 -0.63 21.15 2.03
N LYS A 256 -0.12 22.02 1.15
CA LYS A 256 -0.95 22.75 0.16
C LYS A 256 -1.69 21.81 -0.77
N GLY A 257 -1.05 20.73 -1.18
CA GLY A 257 -1.68 19.66 -1.96
C GLY A 257 -2.78 18.94 -1.16
N ILE A 258 -2.45 18.53 0.07
CA ILE A 258 -3.39 17.86 0.99
C ILE A 258 -4.60 18.76 1.29
N ALA A 259 -4.41 20.08 1.41
CA ALA A 259 -5.46 21.06 1.68
C ALA A 259 -6.60 21.07 0.62
N LYS A 260 -6.36 20.51 -0.57
CA LYS A 260 -7.42 20.30 -1.58
C LYS A 260 -8.36 19.14 -1.27
N CYS A 261 -7.97 18.22 -0.38
CA CYS A 261 -8.81 17.15 0.13
C CYS A 261 -9.75 17.69 1.22
N THR A 262 -10.69 18.57 0.85
CA THR A 262 -11.53 19.31 1.81
C THR A 262 -12.50 18.44 2.59
N GLN A 263 -12.72 17.19 2.14
CA GLN A 263 -13.60 16.21 2.77
C GLN A 263 -12.93 15.40 3.90
N LEU A 264 -11.65 15.67 4.21
CA LEU A 264 -10.92 14.93 5.23
C LEU A 264 -11.56 15.05 6.62
N LYS A 265 -11.80 13.88 7.22
CA LYS A 265 -12.27 13.66 8.59
C LYS A 265 -11.16 13.12 9.49
N ASP A 266 -10.19 12.39 8.93
CA ASP A 266 -9.05 11.82 9.65
C ASP A 266 -7.75 12.10 8.87
N LEU A 267 -6.88 12.93 9.43
CA LEU A 267 -5.57 13.27 8.87
C LEU A 267 -4.46 12.84 9.82
N GLN A 268 -3.55 12.01 9.34
CA GLN A 268 -2.39 11.56 10.10
C GLN A 268 -1.11 11.76 9.31
N LEU A 269 -0.18 12.55 9.85
CA LEU A 269 1.12 12.84 9.25
C LEU A 269 2.23 12.35 10.18
N TYR A 270 2.97 11.35 9.75
CA TYR A 270 4.14 10.81 10.45
C TYR A 270 5.40 11.19 9.66
N MET A 271 6.07 12.26 10.08
CA MET A 271 7.22 12.86 9.40
C MET A 271 8.46 12.96 10.30
N SER A 272 8.56 12.15 11.36
CA SER A 272 9.70 12.16 12.27
C SER A 272 11.04 11.92 11.56
N PHE A 273 12.13 12.48 12.08
CA PHE A 273 13.46 12.41 11.47
C PHE A 273 13.49 12.95 10.03
N ASN A 274 13.11 14.23 9.89
CA ASN A 274 13.26 15.04 8.68
C ASN A 274 13.87 16.40 9.11
N SER A 275 13.87 17.40 8.22
CA SER A 275 14.42 18.74 8.50
C SER A 275 13.36 19.83 8.30
N ILE A 276 12.12 19.58 8.73
CA ILE A 276 10.94 20.42 8.44
C ILE A 276 11.10 21.86 8.97
N GLY A 277 11.66 22.04 10.17
CA GLY A 277 11.81 23.36 10.79
C GLY A 277 10.50 24.13 10.98
N GLU A 278 10.60 25.41 11.33
CA GLU A 278 9.45 26.30 11.53
C GLU A 278 8.67 26.57 10.25
N LEU A 279 9.34 26.71 9.10
CA LEU A 279 8.70 27.07 7.83
C LEU A 279 7.64 26.03 7.44
N GLY A 280 7.94 24.74 7.59
CA GLY A 280 6.99 23.68 7.25
C GLY A 280 5.84 23.56 8.23
N VAL A 281 6.09 23.78 9.53
CA VAL A 281 5.03 23.76 10.56
C VAL A 281 4.12 24.97 10.43
N ASP A 282 4.66 26.16 10.22
CA ASP A 282 3.86 27.39 10.01
C ASP A 282 3.05 27.28 8.71
N GLY A 283 3.59 26.63 7.66
CA GLY A 283 2.84 26.25 6.46
C GLY A 283 1.63 25.38 6.77
N LEU A 284 1.81 24.30 7.55
CA LEU A 284 0.70 23.46 8.00
C LEU A 284 -0.34 24.25 8.80
N VAL A 285 0.08 25.12 9.71
CA VAL A 285 -0.83 25.97 10.52
C VAL A 285 -1.75 26.82 9.64
N ASN A 286 -1.22 27.36 8.54
CA ASN A 286 -2.00 28.17 7.60
C ASN A 286 -3.06 27.32 6.88
N GLU A 287 -2.68 26.12 6.45
CA GLU A 287 -3.55 25.23 5.67
C GLU A 287 -4.57 24.45 6.51
N LEU A 288 -4.36 24.29 7.83
CA LEU A 288 -5.32 23.57 8.71
C LEU A 288 -6.76 24.11 8.64
N SER A 289 -6.93 25.38 8.25
CA SER A 289 -8.23 26.03 8.03
C SER A 289 -9.06 25.37 6.92
N ALA A 290 -8.41 24.73 5.94
CA ALA A 290 -9.05 24.13 4.78
C ALA A 290 -9.89 22.89 5.17
N PHE A 291 -9.54 22.18 6.23
CA PHE A 291 -10.19 20.94 6.64
C PHE A 291 -11.40 21.19 7.55
N LYS A 292 -12.52 21.61 6.94
CA LYS A 292 -13.75 21.98 7.66
C LYS A 292 -14.40 20.80 8.40
N PHE A 293 -14.18 19.57 7.93
CA PHE A 293 -14.76 18.35 8.48
C PHE A 293 -13.79 17.52 9.31
N LEU A 294 -12.59 18.03 9.60
CA LEU A 294 -11.56 17.26 10.30
C LEU A 294 -11.98 16.96 11.74
N LEU A 295 -12.05 15.67 12.09
CA LEU A 295 -12.42 15.18 13.42
C LEU A 295 -11.21 14.58 14.14
N ASN A 296 -10.30 13.94 13.41
CA ASN A 296 -9.12 13.29 13.96
C ASN A 296 -7.86 13.87 13.32
N LEU A 297 -6.92 14.32 14.16
CA LEU A 297 -5.65 14.85 13.71
C LEU A 297 -4.50 14.20 14.48
N LYS A 298 -3.61 13.52 13.76
CA LYS A 298 -2.38 12.98 14.35
C LYS A 298 -1.15 13.51 13.64
N LEU A 299 -0.25 14.14 14.38
CA LEU A 299 0.97 14.73 13.87
C LEU A 299 2.15 14.18 14.65
N ASP A 300 3.08 13.54 13.96
CA ASP A 300 4.36 13.10 14.51
C ASP A 300 5.51 13.74 13.73
N PHE A 301 6.11 14.75 14.36
CA PHE A 301 7.20 15.58 13.87
C PHE A 301 8.41 15.53 14.80
N ILE A 302 8.60 14.45 15.56
CA ILE A 302 9.78 14.26 16.40
C ILE A 302 11.06 14.41 15.56
N MET A 303 12.09 15.05 16.11
CA MET A 303 13.39 15.22 15.44
C MET A 303 13.28 15.93 14.08
N ASN A 304 12.68 17.14 14.06
CA ASN A 304 12.51 17.97 12.86
C ASN A 304 13.07 19.40 12.97
N GLY A 305 13.79 19.73 14.04
CA GLY A 305 14.36 21.07 14.24
C GLY A 305 13.32 22.18 14.40
N ILE A 306 12.11 21.87 14.89
CA ILE A 306 11.03 22.86 15.06
C ILE A 306 11.29 23.67 16.33
N ASN A 307 11.31 25.00 16.22
CA ASN A 307 11.47 25.89 17.37
C ASN A 307 10.22 25.94 18.28
N HIS A 308 10.40 26.46 19.50
CA HIS A 308 9.33 26.51 20.50
C HIS A 308 8.14 27.40 20.07
N VAL A 309 8.39 28.47 19.30
CA VAL A 309 7.37 29.41 18.83
C VAL A 309 6.41 28.73 17.86
N SER A 310 6.91 28.04 16.84
CA SER A 310 6.08 27.31 15.86
C SER A 310 5.35 26.13 16.49
N LYS A 311 5.98 25.43 17.45
CA LYS A 311 5.27 24.41 18.26
C LYS A 311 4.08 25.03 19.01
N ALA A 312 4.26 26.20 19.63
CA ALA A 312 3.19 26.89 20.33
C ALA A 312 2.08 27.38 19.37
N LYS A 313 2.44 27.92 18.19
CA LYS A 313 1.47 28.29 17.14
C LYS A 313 0.62 27.10 16.70
N LEU A 314 1.26 25.95 16.42
CA LEU A 314 0.57 24.72 16.03
C LEU A 314 -0.40 24.25 17.11
N LYS A 315 0.06 24.16 18.36
CA LYS A 315 -0.80 23.79 19.50
C LYS A 315 -1.97 24.76 19.67
N SER A 316 -1.74 26.07 19.55
CA SER A 316 -2.78 27.09 19.64
C SER A 316 -3.82 26.97 18.52
N LYS A 317 -3.38 26.76 17.27
CA LYS A 317 -4.27 26.54 16.12
C LYS A 317 -5.16 25.32 16.33
N ILE A 318 -4.58 24.20 16.79
CA ILE A 318 -5.29 22.94 17.03
C ILE A 318 -6.28 23.10 18.20
N TYR A 319 -5.89 23.78 19.28
CA TYR A 319 -6.78 24.08 20.41
C TYR A 319 -8.02 24.89 19.98
N LYS A 320 -7.87 25.80 19.01
CA LYS A 320 -8.99 26.57 18.43
C LYS A 320 -9.90 25.74 17.52
N MET A 321 -9.48 24.55 17.09
CA MET A 321 -10.31 23.64 16.27
C MET A 321 -11.21 22.78 17.17
N GLN A 322 -12.20 23.41 17.80
CA GLN A 322 -13.14 22.77 18.75
C GLN A 322 -13.91 21.55 18.20
N ARG A 323 -13.93 21.38 16.87
CA ARG A 323 -14.53 20.23 16.18
C ARG A 323 -13.75 18.91 16.32
N LEU A 324 -12.48 18.96 16.71
CA LEU A 324 -11.64 17.77 16.82
C LEU A 324 -12.13 16.89 17.96
N VAL A 325 -12.39 15.62 17.63
CA VAL A 325 -12.72 14.55 18.59
C VAL A 325 -11.45 13.95 19.18
N SER A 326 -10.39 13.84 18.37
CA SER A 326 -9.10 13.34 18.81
C SER A 326 -7.96 14.13 18.17
N SER A 327 -6.99 14.52 18.99
CA SER A 327 -5.74 15.12 18.51
C SER A 327 -4.54 14.56 19.25
N GLN A 328 -3.53 14.09 18.51
CA GLN A 328 -2.24 13.65 19.06
C GLN A 328 -1.12 14.40 18.34
N ILE A 329 -0.26 15.10 19.08
CA ILE A 329 0.85 15.87 18.53
C ILE A 329 2.13 15.48 19.25
N CYS A 330 3.12 15.01 18.49
CA CYS A 330 4.49 14.79 18.95
C CYS A 330 5.41 15.69 18.12
N CYS A 331 6.06 16.69 18.70
CA CYS A 331 6.93 17.62 17.98
C CYS A 331 8.10 18.12 18.82
#